data_AF-A0A1D9MHH5-F1
#
_entry.id   AF-A0A1D9MHH5-F1
#
_cell.length_a   1.000
_cell.length_b   1.000
_cell.length_c   1.000
_cell.angle_alpha   90.00
_cell.angle_beta   90.00
_cell.angle_gamma   90.00
#
_symmetry.space_group_name_H-M   'P 1'
#
loop_
_entity.id
_entity.type
_entity.pdbx_description
1 polymer ?
#
loop_
_entity_poly.entity_id
_entity_poly.type
_entity_poly.pdbx_seq_one_letter_code
_entity_poly.pdbx_strand_id
1 'polypeptide(L)' 'MPHQAIDIGLPVEWMLDPHDQTNVLGVVYEFSQSKERKIVWYTANKRRAKNFNVVRDLAFTDGAPETSPETP' A
#
# COMPACT_ATOMS: atom_id res chain seq x y z
N MET A 1 27.02 -15.80 8.74
CA MET A 1 25.56 -15.96 8.60
C MET A 1 25.12 -15.10 7.43
N PRO A 2 24.42 -15.59 6.41
CA PRO A 2 23.85 -14.70 5.42
C PRO A 2 22.87 -13.77 6.14
N HIS A 3 22.98 -12.46 5.96
CA HIS A 3 21.99 -11.51 6.44
C HIS A 3 20.70 -11.80 5.69
N GLN A 4 19.74 -12.45 6.36
CA GLN A 4 18.41 -12.62 5.82
C GLN A 4 17.81 -11.21 5.70
N ALA A 5 17.61 -10.75 4.46
CA ALA A 5 17.01 -9.45 4.21
C ALA A 5 15.61 -9.42 4.84
N ILE A 6 15.23 -8.30 5.47
CA ILE A 6 13.90 -8.13 6.06
C ILE A 6 12.88 -8.07 4.92
N ASP A 7 11.83 -8.88 4.99
CA ASP A 7 10.74 -8.86 4.01
C ASP A 7 9.77 -7.71 4.36
N ILE A 8 9.77 -6.67 3.55
CA ILE A 8 9.04 -5.41 3.83
C ILE A 8 7.71 -5.43 3.09
N GLY A 9 6.61 -5.25 3.81
CA GLY A 9 5.28 -5.10 3.22
C GLY A 9 5.06 -3.68 2.70
N LEU A 10 4.69 -3.56 1.42
CA LEU A 10 4.29 -2.30 0.78
C LEU A 10 2.76 -2.24 0.65
N PRO A 11 2.11 -1.11 0.98
CA PRO A 11 0.67 -0.98 0.82
C PRO A 11 0.32 -0.95 -0.67
N VAL A 12 -0.55 -1.85 -1.11
CA VAL A 12 -0.95 -2.00 -2.52
C VAL A 12 -2.45 -1.80 -2.74
N GLU A 13 -3.27 -1.98 -1.70
CA GLU A 13 -4.70 -1.70 -1.75
C GLU A 13 -5.15 -1.09 -0.42
N TRP A 14 -6.05 -0.11 -0.50
CA TRP A 14 -6.64 0.57 0.63
C TRP A 14 -8.14 0.27 0.67
N MET A 15 -8.65 -0.15 1.83
CA MET A 15 -10.07 -0.32 2.09
C MET A 15 -10.58 0.90 2.85
N LEU A 16 -11.41 1.72 2.20
CA LEU A 16 -11.95 2.97 2.73
C LEU A 16 -13.42 2.80 3.15
N ASP A 17 -13.87 3.59 4.11
CA ASP A 17 -15.28 3.67 4.46
C ASP A 17 -16.08 4.23 3.26
N PRO A 18 -17.19 3.57 2.83
CA PRO A 18 -17.99 4.05 1.72
C PRO A 18 -18.64 5.42 1.95
N HIS A 19 -18.87 5.79 3.21
CA HIS A 19 -19.50 7.04 3.60
C HIS A 19 -18.49 8.15 3.90
N ASP A 20 -17.25 7.78 4.24
CA ASP A 20 -16.16 8.70 4.54
C ASP A 20 -14.84 8.16 3.97
N GLN A 21 -14.45 8.62 2.77
CA GLN A 21 -13.25 8.15 2.10
C GLN A 21 -11.95 8.55 2.81
N THR A 22 -12.00 9.44 3.82
CA THR A 22 -10.84 9.76 4.66
C THR A 22 -10.60 8.72 5.75
N ASN A 23 -11.59 7.87 6.02
CA ASN A 23 -11.53 6.82 7.03
C ASN A 23 -11.04 5.49 6.42
N VAL A 24 -9.78 5.14 6.70
CA VAL A 24 -9.17 3.88 6.27
C VAL A 24 -9.59 2.74 7.20
N LEU A 25 -10.32 1.77 6.67
CA LEU A 25 -10.80 0.59 7.40
C LEU A 25 -9.82 -0.59 7.35
N GLY A 26 -8.95 -0.63 6.34
CA GLY A 26 -7.91 -1.65 6.21
C GLY A 26 -6.97 -1.42 5.04
N VAL A 27 -5.89 -2.20 5.00
CA VAL A 27 -4.84 -2.11 3.98
C VAL A 27 -4.38 -3.52 3.60
N VAL A 28 -4.12 -3.74 2.30
CA VAL A 28 -3.40 -4.91 1.79
C VAL A 28 -1.95 -4.53 1.61
N TYR A 29 -1.05 -5.29 2.23
CA TYR A 29 0.39 -5.22 2.02
C TYR A 29 0.84 -6.36 1.11
N GLU A 30 1.67 -6.05 0.12
CA GLU A 30 2.44 -7.03 -0.65
C GLU A 30 3.89 -7.01 -0.17
N PHE A 31 4.40 -8.17 0.24
CA PHE A 31 5.74 -8.32 0.80
C PHE A 31 6.80 -8.38 -0.30
N SER A 32 7.85 -7.58 -0.17
CA SER A 32 8.80 -7.29 -1.25
C SER A 32 9.53 -8.52 -1.77
N GLN A 33 9.87 -9.47 -0.89
CA GLN A 33 10.62 -10.69 -1.21
C GLN A 33 9.68 -11.88 -1.45
N SER A 34 8.78 -12.17 -0.51
CA SER A 34 7.89 -13.34 -0.62
C SER A 34 6.76 -13.16 -1.63
N LYS A 35 6.44 -11.91 -2.00
CA LYS A 35 5.23 -11.54 -2.74
C LYS A 35 3.94 -11.97 -2.05
N GLU A 36 4.00 -12.32 -0.76
CA GLU A 36 2.83 -12.65 0.04
C GLU A 36 1.95 -11.41 0.20
N ARG A 37 0.62 -11.58 0.12
CA ARG A 37 -0.34 -10.51 0.40
C ARG A 37 -0.99 -10.71 1.75
N LYS A 38 -0.92 -9.70 2.62
CA LYS A 38 -1.59 -9.71 3.93
C LYS A 38 -2.51 -8.52 4.09
N ILE A 39 -3.66 -8.78 4.71
CA ILE A 39 -4.66 -7.76 5.01
C ILE A 39 -4.56 -7.38 6.49
N VAL A 40 -4.47 -6.08 6.76
CA VAL A 40 -4.54 -5.51 8.10
C VAL A 40 -5.82 -4.69 8.23
N TRP A 41 -6.63 -4.98 9.25
CA TRP A 41 -7.88 -4.27 9.53
C TRP A 41 -7.69 -3.26 10.66
N TYR A 42 -8.11 -2.01 10.42
CA TYR A 42 -8.04 -0.92 11.39
C TYR A 42 -9.36 -0.65 12.11
N THR A 43 -10.41 -1.42 11.79
CA THR A 43 -11.67 -1.42 12.52
C THR A 43 -11.43 -1.59 14.03
N ALA A 44 -12.30 -1.01 14.86
CA ALA A 44 -12.16 -1.04 16.32
C ALA A 44 -12.07 -2.47 16.89
N ASN A 45 -12.78 -3.42 16.28
CA ASN A 45 -12.78 -4.82 16.68
C ASN A 45 -11.70 -5.66 15.98
N LYS A 46 -10.83 -5.04 15.17
CA LYS A 46 -9.78 -5.69 14.35
C LYS A 46 -10.32 -6.78 13.42
N ARG A 47 -11.61 -6.73 13.08
CA ARG A 47 -12.27 -7.67 12.15
C ARG A 47 -12.46 -7.02 10.79
N ARG A 48 -12.72 -7.86 9.79
CA ARG A 48 -13.13 -7.43 8.46
C ARG A 48 -14.33 -6.49 8.52
N ALA A 49 -14.21 -5.34 7.86
CA ALA A 49 -15.33 -4.43 7.65
C ALA A 49 -16.39 -5.08 6.76
N LYS A 50 -17.68 -4.83 7.05
CA LYS A 50 -18.80 -5.39 6.29
C LYS A 50 -18.89 -4.79 4.88
N ASN A 51 -18.67 -3.47 4.79
CA ASN A 51 -18.67 -2.70 3.56
C ASN A 51 -17.44 -1.80 3.53
N PHE A 52 -16.80 -1.69 2.36
CA PHE A 52 -15.66 -0.82 2.11
C PHE A 52 -15.46 -0.63 0.61
N ASN A 53 -14.93 0.51 0.22
CA ASN A 53 -14.45 0.76 -1.14
C ASN A 53 -12.98 0.36 -1.21
N VAL A 54 -12.58 -0.37 -2.26
CA VAL A 54 -11.17 -0.71 -2.49
C VAL A 54 -10.57 0.30 -3.46
N VAL A 55 -9.51 0.96 -3.03
CA VAL A 55 -8.70 1.85 -3.85
C VAL A 55 -7.32 1.22 -4.03
N ARG A 56 -6.91 1.05 -5.28
CA ARG A 56 -5.54 0.71 -5.65
C ARG A 56 -4.96 1.98 -6.24
N ASP A 57 -3.80 2.43 -5.77
CA ASP A 57 -3.16 3.58 -6.40
C ASP A 57 -2.88 3.25 -7.87
N LEU A 58 -3.57 3.96 -8.76
CA LEU A 58 -3.19 4.10 -10.16
C LEU A 58 -2.05 5.10 -10.17
N ALA A 59 -0.82 4.58 -10.14
CA ALA A 59 0.43 5.33 -10.29
C ALA A 59 0.50 6.60 -9.43
N PHE A 60 1.26 6.55 -8.35
CA PHE A 60 2.06 7.72 -8.02
C PHE A 60 2.92 8.01 -9.27
N THR A 61 2.47 8.90 -10.15
CA THR A 61 3.38 9.67 -10.99
C THR A 61 4.16 10.52 -10.00
N ASP A 62 5.18 9.90 -9.40
CA ASP A 62 6.27 10.60 -8.78
C ASP A 62 6.74 11.61 -9.83
N GLY A 63 6.54 12.89 -9.54
CA GLY A 63 6.78 13.98 -10.47
C GLY A 63 8.26 14.16 -10.74
N ALA A 64 8.89 13.24 -11.45
CA ALA A 64 10.26 13.38 -11.91
C ALA A 64 10.46 12.66 -13.27
N PRO A 65 10.58 13.40 -14.39
CA PRO A 65 11.60 13.06 -15.36
C PRO A 65 12.95 13.54 -14.83
N GLU A 66 13.82 12.57 -14.67
CA GLU A 66 15.28 12.64 -14.64
C GLU A 66 15.87 13.80 -15.49
N THR A 67 16.82 14.50 -14.87
CA THR A 67 18.06 15.05 -15.45
C THR A 67 18.00 15.70 -16.84
N SER A 68 18.06 17.04 -16.85
CA SER A 68 18.60 17.76 -18.02
C SER A 68 20.07 17.38 -18.19
N PRO A 69 20.51 16.92 -19.38
CA PRO A 69 21.91 16.73 -19.65
C PRO A 69 22.59 18.10 -19.81
N GLU A 70 23.64 18.29 -19.02
CA GLU A 70 24.70 19.27 -19.29
C GLU A 70 25.10 19.14 -20.77
N THR A 71 25.09 20.25 -21.51
CA THR A 71 25.51 20.32 -22.92
C THR A 71 26.54 21.45 -23.04
N PRO A 72 27.66 21.24 -23.75
CA PRO A 72 28.97 21.87 -23.50
C PRO A 72 29.13 23.31 -24.01
#